data_AF-A0A0U4VQS1-F1
#
_entry.id   AF-A0A0U4VQS1-F1
#
_cell.length_a   1.000
_cell.length_b   1.000
_cell.length_c   1.000
_cell.angle_alpha   90.00
_cell.angle_beta   90.00
_cell.angle_gamma   90.00
#
_symmetry.space_group_name_H-M   'P 1'
#
loop_
_entity.id
_entity.type
_entity.pdbx_description
1 polymer ?
#
loop_
_entity_poly.entity_id
_entity_poly.type
_entity_poly.pdbx_seq_one_letter_code
_entity_poly.pdbx_strand_id
1 'polypeptide(L)'
;GICGDNHCTCSCLNQNMAYGVKPPALGDLAFNLAETADYIFDHAIFNDCMANVDFCEQMVKDTNPTLLATAEKTSSPHKDIHGYNTIADIMRALNPFTGSFYLETLQVARYTREMYCLFGGRHTHPSTIVPGGCSADITHQTLTDYYVRLMRYFDYVKRVVPMHDDLYDFFLQELPGYDMVGYRDTNLVNWGSFDDPDYVDYDYRNMTNWGRKRYITPGVAINGELVSTDLVEINLMIRILLGSSYFDSWENEPTFVTQDPLGNPVDKNHPWNKQTLPKPQKRDFADKYSWVVSPRIYDKRTDTHVCCDTGGGPFARQWCTAKAGLVDFGYAKATGESIQMVLPKSASLPEMELEWKVPEKSNAIERDRARSYHQAYSALIALHCLERALKEVRAGRTKSWNEFKVPEQAISVGFHEAARGVLSHHMVIRDGKIANYQPYPPTPWNASPRDTYGTPGPYEDAV
;
A
#
# COMPACT_ATOMS: atom_id res chain seq x y z
N GLY A 1 14.74 2.90 4.54
CA GLY A 1 14.61 1.46 4.71
C GLY A 1 13.51 1.15 5.72
N ILE A 2 12.27 1.47 5.38
CA ILE A 2 11.08 0.99 6.11
C ILE A 2 10.25 0.06 5.20
N CYS A 3 10.24 0.34 3.90
CA CYS A 3 9.54 -0.38 2.83
C CYS A 3 10.51 -0.99 1.79
N GLY A 4 11.70 -1.41 2.23
CA GLY A 4 12.72 -1.99 1.33
C GLY A 4 12.29 -3.34 0.76
N ASP A 5 11.53 -4.09 1.54
CA ASP A 5 10.86 -5.34 1.20
C ASP A 5 9.85 -5.17 0.07
N ASN A 6 8.95 -4.17 0.13
CA ASN A 6 8.00 -3.91 -0.96
C ASN A 6 8.72 -3.70 -2.31
N HIS A 7 9.85 -2.97 -2.30
CA HIS A 7 10.70 -2.80 -3.50
C HIS A 7 11.36 -4.09 -3.94
N CYS A 8 11.81 -4.93 -3.02
CA CYS A 8 12.36 -6.24 -3.33
C CYS A 8 11.29 -7.14 -3.98
N THR A 9 10.09 -7.21 -3.39
CA THR A 9 8.95 -7.97 -3.91
C THR A 9 8.56 -7.47 -5.29
N CYS A 10 8.30 -6.16 -5.46
CA CYS A 10 7.95 -5.59 -6.77
C CYS A 10 9.05 -5.83 -7.83
N SER A 11 10.32 -5.76 -7.44
CA SER A 11 11.44 -6.13 -8.30
C SER A 11 11.42 -7.61 -8.69
N CYS A 12 11.07 -8.52 -7.78
CA CYS A 12 10.91 -9.94 -8.09
C CYS A 12 9.74 -10.18 -9.04
N LEU A 13 8.59 -9.51 -8.86
CA LEU A 13 7.45 -9.62 -9.78
C LEU A 13 7.82 -9.13 -11.18
N ASN A 14 8.55 -8.02 -11.27
CA ASN A 14 9.07 -7.49 -12.52
C ASN A 14 10.01 -8.48 -13.23
N GLN A 15 10.91 -9.10 -12.45
CA GLN A 15 11.84 -10.11 -12.95
C GLN A 15 11.13 -11.40 -13.35
N ASN A 16 10.10 -11.84 -12.63
CA ASN A 16 9.29 -13.00 -12.99
C ASN A 16 8.68 -12.85 -14.38
N MET A 17 8.14 -11.66 -14.69
CA MET A 17 7.65 -11.32 -16.01
C MET A 17 8.77 -11.33 -17.06
N ALA A 18 9.90 -10.69 -16.77
CA ALA A 18 11.02 -10.63 -17.71
C ALA A 18 11.56 -12.04 -18.05
N TYR A 19 11.67 -12.91 -17.06
CA TYR A 19 12.29 -14.22 -17.19
C TYR A 19 11.30 -15.31 -17.61
N GLY A 20 10.01 -14.97 -17.70
CA GLY A 20 8.94 -15.93 -18.01
C GLY A 20 8.84 -17.04 -16.95
N VAL A 21 9.06 -16.70 -15.67
CA VAL A 21 9.05 -17.67 -14.57
C VAL A 21 7.87 -17.40 -13.63
N LYS A 22 7.01 -18.40 -13.50
CA LYS A 22 5.99 -18.47 -12.44
C LYS A 22 6.58 -19.20 -11.23
N PRO A 23 6.62 -18.59 -10.03
CA PRO A 23 6.95 -19.30 -8.80
C PRO A 23 6.01 -20.49 -8.55
N PRO A 24 6.43 -21.51 -7.80
CA PRO A 24 5.47 -22.47 -7.24
C PRO A 24 4.44 -21.75 -6.37
N ALA A 25 3.26 -22.34 -6.17
CA ALA A 25 2.20 -21.73 -5.36
C ALA A 25 2.67 -21.34 -3.95
N LEU A 26 3.52 -22.15 -3.32
CA LEU A 26 4.09 -21.83 -2.01
C LEU A 26 5.05 -20.63 -2.05
N GLY A 27 5.69 -20.35 -3.19
CA GLY A 27 6.50 -19.16 -3.42
C GLY A 27 5.66 -17.89 -3.50
N ASP A 28 4.56 -17.91 -4.27
CA ASP A 28 3.61 -16.79 -4.35
C ASP A 28 2.96 -16.52 -2.97
N LEU A 29 2.57 -17.59 -2.26
CA LEU A 29 2.03 -17.48 -0.90
C LEU A 29 3.07 -16.94 0.08
N ALA A 30 4.36 -17.24 -0.10
CA ALA A 30 5.43 -16.66 0.72
C ALA A 30 5.59 -15.15 0.50
N PHE A 31 5.46 -14.68 -0.75
CA PHE A 31 5.40 -13.24 -1.03
C PHE A 31 4.24 -12.59 -0.31
N ASN A 32 3.03 -13.15 -0.43
CA ASN A 32 1.85 -12.60 0.24
C ASN A 32 1.97 -12.62 1.76
N LEU A 33 2.46 -13.71 2.36
CA LEU A 33 2.64 -13.80 3.81
C LEU A 33 3.72 -12.86 4.34
N ALA A 34 4.81 -12.66 3.59
CA ALA A 34 5.80 -11.64 3.93
C ALA A 34 5.19 -10.23 3.87
N GLU A 35 4.61 -9.85 2.74
CA GLU A 35 4.10 -8.48 2.52
C GLU A 35 2.89 -8.14 3.40
N THR A 36 2.00 -9.10 3.70
CA THR A 36 0.92 -8.87 4.67
C THR A 36 1.47 -8.59 6.07
N ALA A 37 2.54 -9.27 6.50
CA ALA A 37 3.21 -8.98 7.75
C ALA A 37 3.88 -7.59 7.75
N ASP A 38 4.45 -7.16 6.62
CA ASP A 38 4.99 -5.81 6.47
C ASP A 38 3.89 -4.74 6.59
N TYR A 39 2.74 -4.91 5.91
CA TYR A 39 1.63 -3.97 6.02
C TYR A 39 1.12 -3.84 7.46
N ILE A 40 0.91 -4.98 8.13
CA ILE A 40 0.49 -5.04 9.53
C ILE A 40 1.51 -4.32 10.43
N PHE A 41 2.81 -4.55 10.22
CA PHE A 41 3.88 -3.86 10.92
C PHE A 41 3.88 -2.34 10.67
N ASP A 42 3.98 -1.91 9.41
CA ASP A 42 4.18 -0.51 9.04
C ASP A 42 2.94 0.30 9.44
N HIS A 43 1.74 -0.22 9.21
CA HIS A 43 0.51 0.46 9.58
C HIS A 43 0.34 0.63 11.09
N ALA A 44 0.63 -0.39 11.90
CA ALA A 44 0.54 -0.28 13.34
C ALA A 44 1.53 0.77 13.87
N ILE A 45 2.82 0.66 13.51
CA ILE A 45 3.84 1.60 14.03
C ILE A 45 3.66 3.02 13.48
N PHE A 46 3.26 3.17 12.22
CA PHE A 46 3.04 4.50 11.64
C PHE A 46 1.80 5.17 12.23
N ASN A 47 0.67 4.47 12.35
CA ASN A 47 -0.50 5.08 12.98
C ASN A 47 -0.18 5.46 14.43
N ASP A 48 0.24 4.51 15.26
CA ASP A 48 0.13 4.72 16.71
C ASP A 48 1.42 5.21 17.37
N CYS A 49 2.52 5.25 16.62
CA CYS A 49 3.78 5.83 17.07
C CYS A 49 4.26 7.01 16.21
N MET A 50 3.53 7.41 15.17
CA MET A 50 3.85 8.58 14.36
C MET A 50 2.63 9.48 14.12
N ALA A 51 1.65 9.06 13.32
CA ALA A 51 0.52 9.91 12.93
C ALA A 51 -0.39 10.27 14.13
N ASN A 52 -0.78 9.28 14.93
CA ASN A 52 -1.65 9.49 16.09
C ASN A 52 -0.95 10.18 17.27
N VAL A 53 0.35 10.46 17.17
CA VAL A 53 1.01 11.39 18.10
C VAL A 53 0.47 12.81 17.93
N ASP A 54 0.01 13.18 16.73
CA ASP A 54 -0.65 14.47 16.50
C ASP A 54 -1.99 14.59 17.27
N PHE A 55 -2.54 13.45 17.69
CA PHE A 55 -3.79 13.32 18.45
C PHE A 55 -3.55 13.02 19.94
N CYS A 56 -2.30 12.94 20.40
CA CYS A 56 -2.02 12.62 21.80
C CYS A 56 -2.37 13.78 22.75
N GLU A 57 -2.57 13.47 24.03
CA GLU A 57 -2.95 14.46 25.05
C GLU A 57 -1.97 15.64 25.06
N GLN A 58 -0.67 15.38 24.98
CA GLN A 58 0.34 16.43 24.99
C GLN A 58 0.19 17.39 23.79
N MET A 59 0.04 16.87 22.58
CA MET A 59 -0.12 17.70 21.37
C MET A 59 -1.44 18.48 21.39
N VAL A 60 -2.53 17.82 21.75
CA VAL A 60 -3.86 18.44 21.79
C VAL A 60 -3.92 19.50 22.89
N LYS A 61 -3.27 19.27 24.04
CA LYS A 61 -3.17 20.28 25.11
C LYS A 61 -2.46 21.54 24.66
N ASP A 62 -1.37 21.40 23.89
CA ASP A 62 -0.55 22.52 23.46
C ASP A 62 -1.19 23.32 22.31
N THR A 63 -2.04 22.69 21.51
CA THR A 63 -2.65 23.30 20.30
C THR A 63 -4.13 23.65 20.47
N ASN A 64 -4.91 22.81 21.18
CA ASN A 64 -6.36 22.87 21.32
C ASN A 64 -6.82 22.51 22.75
N PRO A 65 -6.43 23.28 23.79
CA PRO A 65 -6.69 22.92 25.19
C PRO A 65 -8.19 22.78 25.54
N THR A 66 -9.06 23.53 24.86
CA THR A 66 -10.52 23.41 25.03
C THR A 66 -11.04 22.07 24.51
N LEU A 67 -10.48 21.57 23.39
CA LEU A 67 -10.84 20.27 22.84
C LEU A 67 -10.47 19.14 23.81
N LEU A 68 -9.27 19.21 24.42
CA LEU A 68 -8.88 18.25 25.46
C LEU A 68 -9.85 18.28 26.64
N ALA A 69 -10.25 19.48 27.11
CA ALA A 69 -11.20 19.60 28.20
C ALA A 69 -12.60 19.01 27.90
N THR A 70 -13.00 19.02 26.62
CA THR A 70 -14.19 18.29 26.14
C THR A 70 -13.92 16.78 26.14
N ALA A 71 -12.77 16.34 25.63
CA ALA A 71 -12.38 14.92 25.58
C ALA A 71 -12.37 14.26 26.97
N GLU A 72 -12.04 14.99 28.04
CA GLU A 72 -12.11 14.50 29.44
C GLU A 72 -13.53 14.09 29.87
N LYS A 73 -14.55 14.66 29.22
CA LYS A 73 -15.96 14.49 29.57
C LYS A 73 -16.73 13.63 28.56
N THR A 74 -16.13 13.38 27.39
CA THR A 74 -16.74 12.58 26.33
C THR A 74 -16.41 11.11 26.55
N SER A 75 -17.44 10.28 26.79
CA SER A 75 -17.27 8.83 26.90
C SER A 75 -17.00 8.22 25.53
N SER A 76 -16.10 7.25 25.46
CA SER A 76 -15.81 6.48 24.24
C SER A 76 -16.97 5.53 23.91
N PRO A 77 -17.59 5.62 22.72
CA PRO A 77 -18.65 4.71 22.27
C PRO A 77 -18.30 3.22 22.39
N HIS A 78 -17.05 2.83 22.11
CA HIS A 78 -16.61 1.43 22.07
C HIS A 78 -15.76 1.01 23.28
N LYS A 79 -15.90 1.70 24.43
CA LYS A 79 -15.12 1.42 25.65
C LYS A 79 -15.15 -0.03 26.12
N ASP A 80 -16.25 -0.75 25.87
CA ASP A 80 -16.39 -2.17 26.26
C ASP A 80 -15.50 -3.09 25.41
N ILE A 81 -14.98 -2.60 24.28
CA ILE A 81 -14.07 -3.32 23.37
C ILE A 81 -12.61 -2.95 23.68
N HIS A 82 -12.27 -1.66 23.65
CA HIS A 82 -10.87 -1.21 23.75
C HIS A 82 -10.45 -0.79 25.18
N GLY A 83 -11.39 -0.62 26.11
CA GLY A 83 -11.11 -0.42 27.54
C GLY A 83 -10.81 1.02 27.99
N TYR A 84 -10.95 2.02 27.11
CA TYR A 84 -10.77 3.43 27.45
C TYR A 84 -12.12 4.08 27.73
N ASN A 85 -12.29 4.73 28.89
CA ASN A 85 -13.61 5.23 29.31
C ASN A 85 -14.00 6.51 28.57
N THR A 86 -13.01 7.38 28.36
CA THR A 86 -13.14 8.69 27.72
C THR A 86 -12.21 8.84 26.52
N ILE A 87 -12.51 9.78 25.64
CA ILE A 87 -11.62 10.11 24.51
C ILE A 87 -10.26 10.60 25.01
N ALA A 88 -10.21 11.36 26.10
CA ALA A 88 -8.94 11.80 26.69
C ALA A 88 -8.07 10.62 27.16
N ASP A 89 -8.66 9.50 27.60
CA ASP A 89 -7.89 8.29 27.95
C ASP A 89 -7.19 7.69 26.73
N ILE A 90 -7.83 7.72 25.55
CA ILE A 90 -7.22 7.33 24.27
C ILE A 90 -6.05 8.28 23.95
N MET A 91 -6.28 9.60 24.01
CA MET A 91 -5.25 10.61 23.76
C MET A 91 -4.03 10.45 24.68
N ARG A 92 -4.24 10.12 25.96
CA ARG A 92 -3.17 9.81 26.92
C ARG A 92 -2.40 8.56 26.57
N ALA A 93 -3.10 7.52 26.13
CA ALA A 93 -2.49 6.25 25.76
C ALA A 93 -1.59 6.38 24.51
N LEU A 94 -1.79 7.43 23.71
CA LEU A 94 -0.98 7.78 22.54
C LEU A 94 0.23 8.69 22.85
N ASN A 95 0.41 9.15 24.10
CA ASN A 95 1.56 9.99 24.45
C ASN A 95 2.89 9.25 24.19
N PRO A 96 3.87 9.87 23.52
CA PRO A 96 5.13 9.23 23.18
C PRO A 96 5.88 8.69 24.41
N PHE A 97 6.25 7.40 24.35
CA PHE A 97 7.01 6.66 25.37
C PHE A 97 6.40 6.52 26.76
N THR A 98 5.29 7.20 27.06
CA THR A 98 4.61 7.14 28.37
C THR A 98 3.19 6.59 28.25
N GLY A 99 2.55 6.75 27.09
CA GLY A 99 1.24 6.22 26.79
C GLY A 99 1.26 4.69 26.67
N SER A 100 0.28 4.03 27.29
CA SER A 100 0.17 2.56 27.31
C SER A 100 0.05 1.96 25.91
N PHE A 101 -0.75 2.59 25.04
CA PHE A 101 -1.00 2.09 23.70
C PHE A 101 0.17 2.34 22.75
N TYR A 102 0.85 3.47 22.88
CA TYR A 102 2.13 3.73 22.19
C TYR A 102 3.16 2.63 22.52
N LEU A 103 3.33 2.31 23.81
CA LEU A 103 4.25 1.27 24.26
C LEU A 103 3.83 -0.14 23.82
N GLU A 104 2.53 -0.43 23.84
CA GLU A 104 1.97 -1.69 23.31
C GLU A 104 2.31 -1.84 21.82
N THR A 105 2.05 -0.81 21.02
CA THR A 105 2.30 -0.82 19.57
C THR A 105 3.78 -1.04 19.25
N LEU A 106 4.71 -0.51 20.05
CA LEU A 106 6.14 -0.83 19.89
C LEU A 106 6.45 -2.33 20.07
N GLN A 107 5.70 -3.05 20.91
CA GLN A 107 5.82 -4.52 21.01
C GLN A 107 5.14 -5.22 19.84
N VAL A 108 3.99 -4.70 19.38
CA VAL A 108 3.31 -5.18 18.17
C VAL A 108 4.25 -5.16 16.98
N ALA A 109 4.89 -4.02 16.76
CA ALA A 109 5.88 -3.83 15.70
C ALA A 109 7.04 -4.83 15.74
N ARG A 110 7.38 -5.42 16.90
CA ARG A 110 8.45 -6.42 16.99
C ARG A 110 7.97 -7.77 16.47
N TYR A 111 6.88 -8.30 17.02
CA TYR A 111 6.44 -9.64 16.64
C TYR A 111 5.83 -9.69 15.23
N THR A 112 5.32 -8.58 14.70
CA THR A 112 4.88 -8.50 13.30
C THR A 112 6.07 -8.47 12.33
N ARG A 113 7.22 -7.89 12.70
CA ARG A 113 8.48 -8.08 11.95
C ARG A 113 9.03 -9.49 12.06
N GLU A 114 8.88 -10.15 13.21
CA GLU A 114 9.21 -11.58 13.31
C GLU A 114 8.39 -12.41 12.32
N MET A 115 7.09 -12.11 12.14
CA MET A 115 6.26 -12.75 11.12
C MET A 115 6.85 -12.57 9.71
N TYR A 116 7.28 -11.35 9.35
CA TYR A 116 7.96 -11.10 8.09
C TYR A 116 9.23 -11.95 7.94
N CYS A 117 10.07 -11.97 8.98
CA CYS A 117 11.37 -12.68 8.97
C CYS A 117 11.24 -14.19 8.75
N LEU A 118 10.09 -14.81 9.04
CA LEU A 118 9.85 -16.23 8.76
C LEU A 118 9.94 -16.55 7.26
N PHE A 119 9.63 -15.58 6.39
CA PHE A 119 9.67 -15.74 4.93
C PHE A 119 10.75 -14.90 4.27
N GLY A 120 10.97 -13.67 4.73
CA GLY A 120 11.96 -12.74 4.19
C GLY A 120 13.36 -12.86 4.81
N GLY A 121 13.53 -13.69 5.84
CA GLY A 121 14.78 -13.91 6.58
C GLY A 121 15.16 -12.77 7.53
N ARG A 122 15.02 -11.52 7.09
CA ARG A 122 15.22 -10.30 7.91
C ARG A 122 14.39 -9.14 7.38
N HIS A 123 14.13 -8.14 8.23
CA HIS A 123 13.41 -6.92 7.88
C HIS A 123 14.33 -5.69 8.01
N THR A 124 14.24 -4.65 7.17
CA THR A 124 13.37 -4.44 5.98
C THR A 124 13.98 -4.93 4.66
N HIS A 125 15.22 -5.45 4.69
CA HIS A 125 15.93 -5.84 3.48
C HIS A 125 15.98 -7.38 3.39
N PRO A 126 14.97 -8.02 2.77
CA PRO A 126 14.87 -9.47 2.77
C PRO A 126 16.10 -10.13 2.14
N SER A 127 16.36 -11.36 2.55
CA SER A 127 17.47 -12.18 2.04
C SER A 127 17.00 -13.43 1.29
N THR A 128 15.70 -13.75 1.37
CA THR A 128 15.13 -15.01 0.85
C THR A 128 14.03 -14.81 -0.19
N ILE A 129 13.57 -13.57 -0.39
CA ILE A 129 12.67 -13.19 -1.49
C ILE A 129 13.52 -12.99 -2.75
N VAL A 130 13.28 -13.79 -3.79
CA VAL A 130 14.09 -13.82 -5.02
C VAL A 130 13.22 -14.00 -6.26
N PRO A 131 13.72 -13.69 -7.49
CA PRO A 131 12.99 -14.05 -8.71
C PRO A 131 12.72 -15.55 -8.76
N GLY A 132 11.53 -15.95 -9.18
CA GLY A 132 11.09 -17.34 -9.20
C GLY A 132 10.56 -17.88 -7.87
N GLY A 133 10.54 -17.09 -6.78
CA GLY A 133 9.85 -17.44 -5.53
C GLY A 133 10.63 -17.13 -4.24
N CYS A 134 10.60 -18.03 -3.28
CA CYS A 134 11.23 -17.86 -1.97
C CYS A 134 12.24 -18.98 -1.69
N SER A 135 13.45 -18.61 -1.25
CA SER A 135 14.51 -19.55 -0.89
C SER A 135 14.49 -20.01 0.57
N ALA A 136 13.59 -19.46 1.40
CA ALA A 136 13.42 -19.93 2.77
C ALA A 136 12.78 -21.33 2.80
N ASP A 137 13.20 -22.15 3.76
CA ASP A 137 12.56 -23.45 4.03
C ASP A 137 11.20 -23.23 4.72
N ILE A 138 10.12 -23.43 3.96
CA ILE A 138 8.75 -23.25 4.46
C ILE A 138 8.23 -24.58 4.98
N THR A 139 8.17 -24.70 6.30
CA THR A 139 7.78 -25.92 7.01
C THR A 139 6.45 -25.76 7.73
N HIS A 140 5.90 -26.86 8.26
CA HIS A 140 4.75 -26.79 9.16
C HIS A 140 5.01 -25.85 10.36
N GLN A 141 6.21 -25.89 10.93
CA GLN A 141 6.63 -25.04 12.04
C GLN A 141 6.63 -23.56 11.64
N THR A 142 7.20 -23.23 10.47
CA THR A 142 7.21 -21.85 9.93
C THR A 142 5.79 -21.28 9.89
N LEU A 143 4.82 -22.07 9.41
CA LEU A 143 3.43 -21.65 9.29
C LEU A 143 2.72 -21.55 10.65
N THR A 144 2.98 -22.45 11.60
CA THR A 144 2.41 -22.34 12.95
C THR A 144 2.99 -21.18 13.75
N ASP A 145 4.27 -20.86 13.56
CA ASP A 145 4.92 -19.69 14.18
C ASP A 145 4.33 -18.38 13.66
N TYR A 146 3.98 -18.32 12.38
CA TYR A 146 3.24 -17.20 11.81
C TYR A 146 1.81 -17.14 12.36
N TYR A 147 1.10 -18.28 12.41
CA TYR A 147 -0.27 -18.38 12.91
C TYR A 147 -0.43 -17.80 14.33
N VAL A 148 0.43 -18.22 15.27
CA VAL A 148 0.33 -17.78 16.68
C VAL A 148 0.50 -16.26 16.80
N ARG A 149 1.42 -15.67 16.02
CA ARG A 149 1.64 -14.22 16.00
C ARG A 149 0.50 -13.47 15.32
N LEU A 150 -0.04 -14.02 14.23
CA LEU A 150 -1.21 -13.47 13.56
C LEU A 150 -2.45 -13.47 14.47
N MET A 151 -2.70 -14.55 15.22
CA MET A 151 -3.81 -14.62 16.17
C MET A 151 -3.70 -13.60 17.29
N ARG A 152 -2.47 -13.35 17.79
CA ARG A 152 -2.20 -12.25 18.72
C ARG A 152 -2.50 -10.88 18.09
N TYR A 153 -2.18 -10.71 16.80
CA TYR A 153 -2.49 -9.48 16.08
C TYR A 153 -3.99 -9.26 15.91
N PHE A 154 -4.79 -10.31 15.72
CA PHE A 154 -6.25 -10.19 15.68
C PHE A 154 -6.84 -9.64 16.99
N ASP A 155 -6.32 -10.03 18.16
CA ASP A 155 -6.73 -9.43 19.44
C ASP A 155 -6.36 -7.94 19.55
N TYR A 156 -5.26 -7.52 18.92
CA TYR A 156 -4.85 -6.12 18.85
C TYR A 156 -5.77 -5.33 17.92
N VAL A 157 -5.90 -5.76 16.65
CA VAL A 157 -6.61 -4.98 15.62
C VAL A 157 -8.10 -4.83 15.89
N LYS A 158 -8.74 -5.81 16.55
CA LYS A 158 -10.14 -5.73 17.00
C LYS A 158 -10.38 -4.63 18.05
N ARG A 159 -9.36 -4.22 18.80
CA ARG A 159 -9.43 -3.05 19.70
C ARG A 159 -9.07 -1.77 18.96
N VAL A 160 -8.06 -1.83 18.10
CA VAL A 160 -7.50 -0.68 17.37
C VAL A 160 -8.56 0.00 16.50
N VAL A 161 -9.27 -0.76 15.67
CA VAL A 161 -10.25 -0.19 14.73
C VAL A 161 -11.32 0.64 15.44
N PRO A 162 -12.10 0.10 16.40
CA PRO A 162 -13.11 0.88 17.10
C PRO A 162 -12.53 2.01 17.97
N MET A 163 -11.33 1.84 18.53
CA MET A 163 -10.65 2.91 19.28
C MET A 163 -10.31 4.11 18.38
N HIS A 164 -9.86 3.85 17.15
CA HIS A 164 -9.60 4.90 16.18
C HIS A 164 -10.87 5.51 15.62
N ASP A 165 -11.94 4.73 15.41
CA ASP A 165 -13.24 5.30 15.06
C ASP A 165 -13.71 6.28 16.14
N ASP A 166 -13.63 5.91 17.43
CA ASP A 166 -13.99 6.79 18.55
C ASP A 166 -13.18 8.09 18.56
N LEU A 167 -11.86 8.01 18.35
CA LEU A 167 -10.98 9.17 18.32
C LEU A 167 -11.27 10.08 17.11
N TYR A 168 -11.37 9.50 15.91
CA TYR A 168 -11.55 10.25 14.68
C TYR A 168 -12.95 10.87 14.58
N ASP A 169 -13.98 10.14 14.99
CA ASP A 169 -15.35 10.66 15.05
C ASP A 169 -15.44 11.83 16.03
N PHE A 170 -14.76 11.75 17.18
CA PHE A 170 -14.68 12.87 18.13
C PHE A 170 -14.09 14.14 17.49
N PHE A 171 -12.99 14.03 16.76
CA PHE A 171 -12.38 15.19 16.09
C PHE A 171 -13.30 15.78 15.02
N LEU A 172 -13.96 14.95 14.22
CA LEU A 172 -14.91 15.41 13.20
C LEU A 172 -16.14 16.08 13.81
N GLN A 173 -16.59 15.63 14.98
CA GLN A 173 -17.77 16.17 15.67
C GLN A 173 -17.47 17.48 16.42
N GLU A 174 -16.34 17.52 17.15
CA GLU A 174 -16.02 18.64 18.05
C GLU A 174 -15.27 19.78 17.36
N LEU A 175 -14.72 19.56 16.17
CA LEU A 175 -14.10 20.60 15.33
C LEU A 175 -14.89 20.76 14.02
N PRO A 176 -15.91 21.63 13.98
CA PRO A 176 -16.64 21.90 12.74
C PRO A 176 -15.70 22.33 11.60
N GLY A 177 -15.82 21.65 10.44
CA GLY A 177 -14.96 21.88 9.28
C GLY A 177 -13.67 21.07 9.26
N TYR A 178 -13.40 20.24 10.27
CA TYR A 178 -12.22 19.37 10.30
C TYR A 178 -12.21 18.31 9.19
N ASP A 179 -13.38 18.02 8.63
CA ASP A 179 -13.57 17.19 7.44
C ASP A 179 -12.96 17.80 6.15
N MET A 180 -12.57 19.07 6.18
CA MET A 180 -11.84 19.74 5.11
C MET A 180 -10.31 19.70 5.30
N VAL A 181 -9.81 19.25 6.45
CA VAL A 181 -8.36 19.16 6.69
C VAL A 181 -7.73 18.12 5.76
N GLY A 182 -6.78 18.56 4.94
CA GLY A 182 -6.14 17.71 3.94
C GLY A 182 -7.09 17.22 2.85
N TYR A 183 -8.25 17.87 2.67
CA TYR A 183 -9.21 17.50 1.64
C TYR A 183 -8.59 17.61 0.25
N ARG A 184 -8.89 16.62 -0.60
CA ARG A 184 -8.62 16.66 -2.04
C ARG A 184 -9.79 16.02 -2.79
N ASP A 185 -9.91 16.36 -4.06
CA ASP A 185 -10.77 15.60 -4.97
C ASP A 185 -10.32 14.14 -5.05
N THR A 186 -11.28 13.22 -5.19
CA THR A 186 -11.03 11.76 -5.23
C THR A 186 -10.38 11.35 -6.55
N ASN A 187 -9.08 11.65 -6.66
CA ASN A 187 -8.18 11.27 -7.74
C ASN A 187 -7.17 10.28 -7.17
N LEU A 188 -7.46 8.98 -7.27
CA LEU A 188 -6.72 7.93 -6.57
C LEU A 188 -6.03 6.99 -7.55
N VAL A 189 -4.85 6.51 -7.17
CA VAL A 189 -4.16 5.42 -7.85
C VAL A 189 -3.89 4.28 -6.88
N ASN A 190 -4.14 3.05 -7.34
CA ASN A 190 -3.88 1.80 -6.65
C ASN A 190 -3.53 0.72 -7.68
N TRP A 191 -2.42 0.02 -7.52
CA TRP A 191 -1.96 -0.99 -8.48
C TRP A 191 -2.31 -2.43 -8.07
N GLY A 192 -3.12 -2.57 -7.03
CA GLY A 192 -3.51 -3.86 -6.49
C GLY A 192 -2.36 -4.56 -5.81
N SER A 193 -2.70 -5.50 -4.94
CA SER A 193 -1.74 -6.24 -4.13
C SER A 193 -2.21 -7.66 -3.90
N PHE A 194 -1.25 -8.51 -3.55
CA PHE A 194 -1.41 -9.92 -3.24
C PHE A 194 -2.00 -10.71 -4.41
N ASP A 195 -1.11 -11.27 -5.21
CA ASP A 195 -1.48 -12.10 -6.34
C ASP A 195 -2.13 -13.40 -5.86
N ASP A 196 -3.13 -13.89 -6.59
CA ASP A 196 -3.68 -15.23 -6.36
C ASP A 196 -2.87 -16.27 -7.16
N PRO A 197 -2.16 -17.20 -6.50
CA PRO A 197 -1.39 -18.27 -7.16
C PRO A 197 -2.15 -19.07 -8.22
N ASP A 198 -3.48 -19.14 -8.14
CA ASP A 198 -4.29 -19.92 -9.08
C ASP A 198 -4.48 -19.19 -10.42
N TYR A 199 -4.26 -17.87 -10.46
CA TYR A 199 -4.49 -17.03 -11.63
C TYR A 199 -3.23 -16.35 -12.15
N VAL A 200 -2.33 -15.91 -11.26
CA VAL A 200 -1.13 -15.17 -11.67
C VAL A 200 -0.16 -16.08 -12.43
N ASP A 201 0.32 -15.62 -13.57
CA ASP A 201 1.36 -16.28 -14.36
C ASP A 201 2.54 -15.37 -14.68
N TYR A 202 2.46 -14.10 -14.25
CA TYR A 202 3.42 -13.04 -14.51
C TYR A 202 3.63 -12.74 -16.00
N ASP A 203 2.75 -13.21 -16.88
CA ASP A 203 2.78 -12.85 -18.30
C ASP A 203 2.05 -11.52 -18.50
N TYR A 204 2.71 -10.57 -19.18
CA TYR A 204 2.13 -9.28 -19.53
C TYR A 204 0.81 -9.44 -20.31
N ARG A 205 0.73 -10.43 -21.20
CA ARG A 205 -0.42 -10.66 -22.08
C ARG A 205 -1.67 -11.06 -21.31
N ASN A 206 -1.49 -11.62 -20.12
CA ASN A 206 -2.57 -12.04 -19.22
C ASN A 206 -2.73 -11.08 -18.03
N MET A 207 -1.97 -9.98 -17.98
CA MET A 207 -1.90 -9.06 -16.84
C MET A 207 -3.22 -8.43 -16.43
N THR A 208 -4.04 -8.09 -17.41
CA THR A 208 -5.42 -7.66 -17.18
C THR A 208 -6.22 -8.68 -16.36
N ASN A 209 -6.08 -9.97 -16.67
CA ASN A 209 -6.89 -11.03 -16.08
C ASN A 209 -6.44 -11.35 -14.67
N TRP A 210 -5.14 -11.63 -14.47
CA TRP A 210 -4.65 -11.97 -13.13
C TRP A 210 -4.60 -10.75 -12.21
N GLY A 211 -4.39 -9.54 -12.73
CA GLY A 211 -4.44 -8.31 -11.95
C GLY A 211 -5.79 -8.09 -11.26
N ARG A 212 -6.89 -8.40 -11.97
CA ARG A 212 -8.26 -8.35 -11.43
C ARG A 212 -8.58 -9.45 -10.42
N LYS A 213 -7.71 -10.44 -10.26
CA LYS A 213 -7.86 -11.56 -9.31
C LYS A 213 -7.07 -11.38 -8.02
N ARG A 214 -6.32 -10.27 -7.90
CA ARG A 214 -5.63 -9.87 -6.68
C ARG A 214 -6.59 -9.69 -5.51
N TYR A 215 -6.13 -9.98 -4.29
CA TYR A 215 -6.92 -9.78 -3.07
C TYR A 215 -7.10 -8.29 -2.72
N ILE A 216 -6.34 -7.41 -3.36
CA ILE A 216 -6.62 -5.99 -3.45
C ILE A 216 -6.74 -5.63 -4.93
N THR A 217 -7.93 -5.21 -5.36
CA THR A 217 -8.18 -4.93 -6.78
C THR A 217 -7.45 -3.66 -7.21
N PRO A 218 -6.70 -3.66 -8.34
CA PRO A 218 -6.13 -2.44 -8.91
C PRO A 218 -7.20 -1.45 -9.35
N GLY A 219 -6.90 -0.16 -9.30
CA GLY A 219 -7.84 0.88 -9.72
C GLY A 219 -7.20 2.24 -9.95
N VAL A 220 -7.77 2.99 -10.90
CA VAL A 220 -7.59 4.43 -11.04
C VAL A 220 -8.95 5.09 -10.85
N ALA A 221 -9.04 6.00 -9.90
CA ALA A 221 -10.21 6.84 -9.69
C ALA A 221 -9.91 8.28 -10.12
N ILE A 222 -10.84 8.90 -10.84
CA ILE A 222 -10.75 10.30 -11.25
C ILE A 222 -12.10 10.96 -10.95
N ASN A 223 -12.09 12.05 -10.18
CA ASN A 223 -13.29 12.77 -9.76
C ASN A 223 -14.35 11.86 -9.11
N GLY A 224 -13.91 10.87 -8.32
CA GLY A 224 -14.79 9.93 -7.64
C GLY A 224 -15.38 8.81 -8.52
N GLU A 225 -15.00 8.71 -9.78
CA GLU A 225 -15.36 7.61 -10.68
C GLU A 225 -14.22 6.59 -10.78
N LEU A 226 -14.50 5.29 -10.62
CA LEU A 226 -13.53 4.22 -10.89
C LEU A 226 -13.38 4.04 -12.41
N VAL A 227 -12.31 4.59 -12.98
CA VAL A 227 -12.10 4.69 -14.44
C VAL A 227 -11.61 3.38 -15.05
N SER A 228 -10.71 2.68 -14.35
CA SER A 228 -10.19 1.40 -14.83
C SER A 228 -9.70 0.53 -13.68
N THR A 229 -9.82 -0.79 -13.85
CA THR A 229 -9.18 -1.84 -13.03
C THR A 229 -8.22 -2.69 -13.86
N ASP A 230 -7.93 -2.27 -15.09
CA ASP A 230 -7.09 -3.00 -16.03
C ASP A 230 -5.63 -2.60 -15.86
N LEU A 231 -4.78 -3.51 -15.37
CA LEU A 231 -3.36 -3.20 -15.14
C LEU A 231 -2.60 -2.81 -16.42
N VAL A 232 -3.00 -3.32 -17.60
CA VAL A 232 -2.36 -2.91 -18.87
C VAL A 232 -2.73 -1.47 -19.19
N GLU A 233 -4.02 -1.12 -19.07
CA GLU A 233 -4.48 0.25 -19.29
C GLU A 233 -3.84 1.21 -18.31
N ILE A 234 -3.88 0.90 -17.00
CA ILE A 234 -3.30 1.71 -15.94
C ILE A 234 -1.80 1.95 -16.19
N ASN A 235 -1.05 0.91 -16.59
CA ASN A 235 0.35 1.03 -16.95
C ASN A 235 0.56 2.07 -18.05
N LEU A 236 -0.19 1.95 -19.15
CA LEU A 236 -0.09 2.84 -20.30
C LEU A 236 -0.57 4.28 -20.02
N MET A 237 -1.33 4.50 -18.95
CA MET A 237 -1.71 5.85 -18.49
C MET A 237 -0.59 6.58 -17.75
N ILE A 238 0.45 5.91 -17.25
CA ILE A 238 1.49 6.56 -16.44
C ILE A 238 2.31 7.54 -17.27
N ARG A 239 2.46 8.77 -16.80
CA ARG A 239 3.38 9.78 -17.33
C ARG A 239 4.27 10.31 -16.22
N ILE A 240 5.58 10.33 -16.45
CA ILE A 240 6.52 11.02 -15.58
C ILE A 240 6.82 12.37 -16.19
N LEU A 241 6.33 13.42 -15.54
CA LEU A 241 6.62 14.78 -15.91
C LEU A 241 7.74 15.35 -15.03
N LEU A 242 8.27 16.49 -15.48
CA LEU A 242 9.12 17.36 -14.70
C LEU A 242 8.35 18.66 -14.42
N GLY A 243 9.01 19.81 -14.47
CA GLY A 243 8.49 21.10 -14.05
C GLY A 243 9.47 21.66 -13.04
N SER A 244 9.22 21.36 -11.76
CA SER A 244 9.96 21.94 -10.64
C SER A 244 11.07 21.03 -10.07
N SER A 245 11.60 20.12 -10.90
CA SER A 245 12.53 19.08 -10.48
C SER A 245 13.98 19.33 -10.96
N TYR A 246 14.96 18.92 -10.16
CA TYR A 246 16.41 19.04 -10.44
C TYR A 246 16.93 18.03 -11.48
N PHE A 247 16.25 17.92 -12.61
CA PHE A 247 16.66 17.09 -13.74
C PHE A 247 16.56 17.88 -15.05
N ASP A 248 17.40 17.50 -16.02
CA ASP A 248 17.17 17.84 -17.42
C ASP A 248 16.14 16.89 -18.05
N SER A 249 15.44 17.37 -19.07
CA SER A 249 14.46 16.57 -19.81
C SER A 249 15.16 15.52 -20.69
N TRP A 250 14.55 14.35 -20.82
CA TRP A 250 14.99 13.28 -21.73
C TRP A 250 14.26 13.33 -23.09
N GLU A 251 13.59 14.44 -23.43
CA GLU A 251 12.89 14.62 -24.71
C GLU A 251 13.77 14.43 -25.95
N ASN A 252 15.08 14.66 -25.84
CA ASN A 252 16.03 14.46 -26.94
C ASN A 252 16.76 13.10 -26.87
N GLU A 253 16.51 12.30 -25.83
CA GLU A 253 17.11 10.98 -25.67
C GLU A 253 16.36 9.91 -26.46
N PRO A 254 17.05 8.83 -26.90
CA PRO A 254 16.38 7.71 -27.56
C PRO A 254 15.43 6.97 -26.61
N THR A 255 14.28 6.53 -27.13
CA THR A 255 13.33 5.68 -26.39
C THR A 255 13.82 4.23 -26.33
N PHE A 256 13.52 3.54 -25.24
CA PHE A 256 13.81 2.12 -25.09
C PHE A 256 12.71 1.22 -25.64
N VAL A 257 11.45 1.64 -25.47
CA VAL A 257 10.24 0.84 -25.70
C VAL A 257 9.21 1.70 -26.44
N THR A 258 8.87 1.33 -27.66
CA THR A 258 7.84 2.03 -28.47
C THR A 258 6.48 1.36 -28.39
N GLN A 259 6.45 0.06 -28.11
CA GLN A 259 5.24 -0.74 -27.95
C GLN A 259 5.40 -1.71 -26.77
N ASP A 260 4.30 -1.98 -26.08
CA ASP A 260 4.23 -3.03 -25.05
C ASP A 260 4.13 -4.43 -25.68
N PRO A 261 4.18 -5.53 -24.90
CA PRO A 261 4.05 -6.90 -25.42
C PRO A 261 2.71 -7.21 -26.13
N LEU A 262 1.71 -6.35 -26.02
CA LEU A 262 0.41 -6.45 -26.70
C LEU A 262 0.34 -5.57 -27.96
N GLY A 263 1.40 -4.83 -28.28
CA GLY A 263 1.48 -3.94 -29.44
C GLY A 263 0.92 -2.54 -29.20
N ASN A 264 0.51 -2.21 -27.97
CA ASN A 264 0.00 -0.87 -27.64
C ASN A 264 1.15 0.15 -27.63
N PRO A 265 0.94 1.39 -28.10
CA PRO A 265 1.97 2.41 -28.10
C PRO A 265 2.39 2.80 -26.67
N VAL A 266 3.70 2.94 -26.44
CA VAL A 266 4.27 3.37 -25.16
C VAL A 266 4.84 4.79 -25.30
N ASP A 267 4.36 5.69 -24.45
CA ASP A 267 4.74 7.10 -24.46
C ASP A 267 6.21 7.32 -24.05
N LYS A 268 6.84 8.39 -24.56
CA LYS A 268 8.22 8.77 -24.19
C LYS A 268 8.36 9.14 -22.71
N ASN A 269 7.30 9.66 -22.11
CA ASN A 269 7.24 10.00 -20.69
C ASN A 269 6.79 8.81 -19.83
N HIS A 270 6.49 7.65 -20.41
CA HIS A 270 6.27 6.43 -19.64
C HIS A 270 7.57 5.97 -18.95
N PRO A 271 7.53 5.39 -17.73
CA PRO A 271 8.73 4.96 -17.01
C PRO A 271 9.69 4.07 -17.81
N TRP A 272 9.20 3.19 -18.70
CA TRP A 272 10.09 2.40 -19.58
C TRP A 272 11.04 3.23 -20.44
N ASN A 273 10.66 4.46 -20.80
CA ASN A 273 11.42 5.34 -21.68
C ASN A 273 12.15 6.46 -20.95
N LYS A 274 11.87 6.66 -19.66
CA LYS A 274 12.51 7.71 -18.88
C LYS A 274 14.01 7.45 -18.76
N GLN A 275 14.77 8.53 -18.93
CA GLN A 275 16.17 8.62 -18.57
C GLN A 275 16.36 9.65 -17.47
N THR A 276 17.13 9.30 -16.42
CA THR A 276 17.35 10.19 -15.28
C THR A 276 18.61 11.01 -15.51
N LEU A 277 18.45 12.30 -15.82
CA LEU A 277 19.55 13.24 -16.07
C LEU A 277 19.64 14.27 -14.93
N PRO A 278 20.32 13.95 -13.81
CA PRO A 278 20.35 14.82 -12.64
C PRO A 278 21.11 16.12 -12.91
N LYS A 279 20.54 17.23 -12.45
CA LYS A 279 21.12 18.57 -12.58
C LYS A 279 21.05 19.29 -11.23
N PRO A 280 22.09 19.14 -10.39
CA PRO A 280 22.18 19.88 -9.14
C PRO A 280 22.13 21.38 -9.39
N GLN A 281 21.27 22.10 -8.68
CA GLN A 281 21.09 23.53 -8.82
C GLN A 281 20.62 24.17 -7.51
N LYS A 282 20.68 25.50 -7.43
CA LYS A 282 20.14 26.25 -6.30
C LYS A 282 18.62 26.09 -6.27
N ARG A 283 18.07 25.89 -5.06
CA ARG A 283 16.63 25.85 -4.84
C ARG A 283 15.99 27.20 -5.15
N ASP A 284 14.96 27.18 -5.99
CA ASP A 284 14.10 28.31 -6.29
C ASP A 284 12.63 27.84 -6.30
N PHE A 285 11.82 28.35 -5.37
CA PHE A 285 10.40 27.97 -5.26
C PHE A 285 9.53 28.54 -6.38
N ALA A 286 10.05 29.48 -7.17
CA ALA A 286 9.38 29.98 -8.38
C ALA A 286 9.72 29.15 -9.64
N ASP A 287 10.69 28.24 -9.55
CA ASP A 287 11.14 27.37 -10.64
C ASP A 287 11.38 25.95 -10.09
N LYS A 288 12.64 25.50 -9.97
CA LYS A 288 12.97 24.16 -9.51
C LYS A 288 13.36 24.15 -8.05
N TYR A 289 12.67 23.32 -7.27
CA TYR A 289 12.87 23.25 -5.82
C TYR A 289 12.94 21.83 -5.24
N SER A 290 12.82 20.78 -6.04
CA SER A 290 12.75 19.40 -5.54
C SER A 290 13.58 18.40 -6.36
N TRP A 291 14.04 17.33 -5.70
CA TRP A 291 14.55 16.12 -6.38
C TRP A 291 13.43 15.15 -6.76
N VAL A 292 12.19 15.40 -6.33
CA VAL A 292 11.04 14.58 -6.69
C VAL A 292 10.57 15.01 -8.09
N VAL A 293 10.26 14.02 -8.94
CA VAL A 293 9.62 14.23 -10.26
C VAL A 293 8.11 14.36 -10.11
N SER A 294 7.37 14.56 -11.21
CA SER A 294 5.92 14.72 -11.16
C SER A 294 5.19 13.61 -11.92
N PRO A 295 5.00 12.40 -11.32
CA PRO A 295 4.15 11.38 -11.88
C PRO A 295 2.69 11.85 -11.99
N ARG A 296 2.05 11.54 -13.11
CA ARG A 296 0.65 11.85 -13.42
C ARG A 296 0.00 10.67 -14.12
N ILE A 297 -1.34 10.63 -14.03
CA ILE A 297 -2.16 9.73 -14.83
C ILE A 297 -2.68 10.50 -16.04
N TYR A 298 -2.36 10.03 -17.24
CA TYR A 298 -2.93 10.57 -18.47
C TYR A 298 -4.36 10.05 -18.67
N ASP A 299 -5.34 10.94 -18.63
CA ASP A 299 -6.74 10.62 -18.89
C ASP A 299 -7.12 10.93 -20.34
N LYS A 300 -7.16 9.88 -21.17
CA LYS A 300 -7.53 9.97 -22.59
C LYS A 300 -8.94 10.52 -22.84
N ARG A 301 -9.83 10.50 -21.83
CA ARG A 301 -11.21 11.01 -21.95
C ARG A 301 -11.25 12.53 -22.01
N THR A 302 -10.26 13.18 -21.40
CA THR A 302 -10.17 14.64 -21.29
C THR A 302 -8.89 15.21 -21.90
N ASP A 303 -7.96 14.34 -22.34
CA ASP A 303 -6.63 14.72 -22.83
C ASP A 303 -5.84 15.54 -21.79
N THR A 304 -5.88 15.09 -20.52
CA THR A 304 -5.25 15.78 -19.40
C THR A 304 -4.34 14.87 -18.57
N HIS A 305 -3.43 15.50 -17.82
CA HIS A 305 -2.56 14.82 -16.85
C HIS A 305 -3.11 15.06 -15.45
N VAL A 306 -3.74 14.03 -14.88
CA VAL A 306 -4.39 14.09 -13.58
C VAL A 306 -3.38 13.82 -12.46
N CYS A 307 -3.39 14.68 -11.46
CA CYS A 307 -2.57 14.55 -10.26
C CYS A 307 -3.25 13.66 -9.20
N CYS A 308 -3.11 12.35 -9.38
CA CYS A 308 -3.61 11.37 -8.42
C CYS A 308 -2.70 11.22 -7.19
N ASP A 309 -3.29 10.80 -6.07
CA ASP A 309 -2.57 10.37 -4.87
C ASP A 309 -2.91 8.93 -4.47
N THR A 310 -2.18 8.41 -3.50
CA THR A 310 -2.35 7.03 -3.05
C THR A 310 -3.31 6.89 -1.87
N GLY A 311 -3.88 7.99 -1.38
CA GLY A 311 -4.64 8.04 -0.13
C GLY A 311 -3.81 7.60 1.08
N GLY A 312 -2.48 7.78 1.01
CA GLY A 312 -1.54 7.22 1.97
C GLY A 312 -1.44 5.70 1.94
N GLY A 313 -1.94 5.06 0.88
CA GLY A 313 -1.97 3.62 0.61
C GLY A 313 -3.33 2.99 0.91
N PRO A 314 -3.72 2.86 2.19
CA PRO A 314 -4.94 2.19 2.61
C PRO A 314 -6.23 2.72 1.99
N PHE A 315 -6.36 4.04 1.87
CA PHE A 315 -7.57 4.66 1.36
C PHE A 315 -7.79 4.36 -0.12
N ALA A 316 -6.77 4.52 -0.97
CA ALA A 316 -6.90 4.17 -2.40
C ALA A 316 -7.16 2.68 -2.62
N ARG A 317 -6.47 1.81 -1.86
CA ARG A 317 -6.68 0.35 -1.91
C ARG A 317 -8.12 -0.03 -1.61
N GLN A 318 -8.64 0.45 -0.49
CA GLN A 318 -10.00 0.12 -0.05
C GLN A 318 -11.06 0.77 -0.93
N TRP A 319 -10.87 2.02 -1.33
CA TRP A 319 -11.79 2.73 -2.22
C TRP A 319 -11.94 1.99 -3.56
N CYS A 320 -10.83 1.68 -4.22
CA CYS A 320 -10.84 0.98 -5.50
C CYS A 320 -11.40 -0.44 -5.35
N THR A 321 -10.98 -1.18 -4.31
CA THR A 321 -11.47 -2.54 -4.07
C THR A 321 -12.96 -2.59 -3.80
N ALA A 322 -13.47 -1.70 -2.93
CA ALA A 322 -14.88 -1.56 -2.63
C ALA A 322 -15.69 -1.28 -3.91
N LYS A 323 -15.29 -0.24 -4.66
CA LYS A 323 -16.00 0.22 -5.88
C LYS A 323 -15.95 -0.80 -7.01
N ALA A 324 -14.87 -1.57 -7.13
CA ALA A 324 -14.75 -2.59 -8.16
C ALA A 324 -15.65 -3.81 -7.90
N GLY A 325 -15.91 -4.14 -6.62
CA GLY A 325 -16.76 -5.29 -6.26
C GLY A 325 -16.22 -6.65 -6.70
N LEU A 326 -14.91 -6.77 -6.97
CA LEU A 326 -14.29 -7.99 -7.52
C LEU A 326 -13.77 -8.95 -6.46
N VAL A 327 -13.61 -8.50 -5.21
CA VAL A 327 -13.00 -9.29 -4.13
C VAL A 327 -14.06 -9.96 -3.27
N ASP A 328 -13.96 -11.29 -3.20
CA ASP A 328 -14.61 -12.13 -2.21
C ASP A 328 -13.71 -13.35 -1.95
N PHE A 329 -13.16 -13.44 -0.73
CA PHE A 329 -12.35 -14.60 -0.31
C PHE A 329 -12.85 -15.20 1.01
N GLY A 330 -14.16 -15.03 1.30
CA GLY A 330 -14.83 -15.56 2.49
C GLY A 330 -14.62 -14.72 3.75
N TYR A 331 -13.39 -14.29 4.04
CA TYR A 331 -13.12 -13.43 5.19
C TYR A 331 -13.45 -11.96 4.94
N ALA A 332 -13.40 -11.52 3.68
CA ALA A 332 -13.75 -10.17 3.31
C ALA A 332 -14.37 -10.11 1.92
N LYS A 333 -15.26 -9.13 1.75
CA LYS A 333 -16.08 -8.96 0.54
C LYS A 333 -16.26 -7.49 0.20
N ALA A 334 -15.95 -7.14 -1.05
CA ALA A 334 -16.28 -5.84 -1.61
C ALA A 334 -17.76 -5.81 -2.05
N THR A 335 -18.50 -4.78 -1.65
CA THR A 335 -19.96 -4.70 -1.89
C THR A 335 -20.34 -3.74 -3.02
N GLY A 336 -19.39 -2.98 -3.56
CA GLY A 336 -19.63 -1.82 -4.43
C GLY A 336 -19.58 -0.49 -3.67
N GLU A 337 -19.85 -0.51 -2.36
CA GLU A 337 -19.92 0.70 -1.52
C GLU A 337 -19.15 0.58 -0.20
N SER A 338 -18.71 -0.63 0.14
CA SER A 338 -17.98 -0.96 1.36
C SER A 338 -17.11 -2.21 1.18
N ILE A 339 -16.32 -2.52 2.20
CA ILE A 339 -15.65 -3.81 2.37
C ILE A 339 -16.09 -4.38 3.71
N GLN A 340 -16.82 -5.49 3.65
CA GLN A 340 -17.23 -6.27 4.81
C GLN A 340 -16.10 -7.22 5.20
N MET A 341 -15.85 -7.37 6.50
CA MET A 341 -14.75 -8.15 7.06
C MET A 341 -15.24 -8.95 8.27
N VAL A 342 -14.94 -10.25 8.29
CA VAL A 342 -15.27 -11.16 9.39
C VAL A 342 -13.98 -11.62 10.06
N LEU A 343 -13.67 -11.05 11.23
CA LEU A 343 -12.47 -11.35 11.99
C LEU A 343 -12.74 -12.55 12.90
N PRO A 344 -11.96 -13.65 12.79
CA PRO A 344 -12.23 -14.88 13.53
C PRO A 344 -12.07 -14.66 15.03
N LYS A 345 -12.68 -15.50 15.86
CA LYS A 345 -12.43 -15.54 17.31
C LYS A 345 -10.92 -15.58 17.60
N SER A 346 -10.48 -14.75 18.53
CA SER A 346 -9.09 -14.66 19.01
C SER A 346 -9.02 -15.06 20.49
N ALA A 347 -7.87 -14.89 21.16
CA ALA A 347 -7.69 -15.40 22.51
C ALA A 347 -8.55 -14.65 23.54
N SER A 348 -8.70 -13.33 23.35
CA SER A 348 -9.43 -12.47 24.29
C SER A 348 -10.79 -12.01 23.76
N LEU A 349 -10.99 -11.99 22.45
CA LEU A 349 -12.20 -11.42 21.83
C LEU A 349 -12.96 -12.44 20.97
N PRO A 350 -14.31 -12.37 20.96
CA PRO A 350 -15.13 -13.20 20.09
C PRO A 350 -14.90 -12.84 18.61
N GLU A 351 -15.55 -13.58 17.71
CA GLU A 351 -15.66 -13.16 16.31
C GLU A 351 -16.24 -11.74 16.23
N MET A 352 -15.76 -10.95 15.27
CA MET A 352 -16.13 -9.55 15.10
C MET A 352 -16.30 -9.22 13.63
N GLU A 353 -17.41 -8.56 13.31
CA GLU A 353 -17.64 -8.01 11.98
C GLU A 353 -17.20 -6.54 11.95
N LEU A 354 -16.46 -6.17 10.92
CA LEU A 354 -16.08 -4.80 10.61
C LEU A 354 -16.53 -4.47 9.20
N GLU A 355 -16.93 -3.23 8.95
CA GLU A 355 -17.27 -2.77 7.61
C GLU A 355 -16.62 -1.41 7.35
N TRP A 356 -15.65 -1.37 6.43
CA TRP A 356 -15.13 -0.10 5.95
C TRP A 356 -16.07 0.43 4.87
N LYS A 357 -16.71 1.56 5.10
CA LYS A 357 -17.60 2.21 4.13
C LYS A 357 -16.82 3.25 3.34
N VAL A 358 -17.10 3.36 2.04
CA VAL A 358 -16.49 4.40 1.21
C VAL A 358 -16.93 5.77 1.75
N PRO A 359 -16.01 6.62 2.23
CA PRO A 359 -16.36 7.92 2.76
C PRO A 359 -16.68 8.90 1.63
N GLU A 360 -17.46 9.92 1.96
CA GLU A 360 -17.86 10.98 1.02
C GLU A 360 -16.67 11.84 0.57
N LYS A 361 -15.70 12.07 1.47
CA LYS A 361 -14.56 12.98 1.27
C LYS A 361 -13.23 12.24 1.34
N SER A 362 -12.29 12.64 0.50
CA SER A 362 -10.88 12.25 0.64
C SER A 362 -10.14 13.30 1.46
N ASN A 363 -10.12 13.15 2.78
CA ASN A 363 -9.47 14.07 3.73
C ASN A 363 -8.43 13.34 4.60
N ALA A 364 -7.79 14.05 5.53
CA ALA A 364 -6.77 13.48 6.41
C ALA A 364 -7.33 12.36 7.31
N ILE A 365 -8.42 12.63 8.02
CA ILE A 365 -9.04 11.68 8.95
C ILE A 365 -9.43 10.37 8.26
N GLU A 366 -10.04 10.45 7.08
CA GLU A 366 -10.48 9.24 6.38
C GLU A 366 -9.32 8.44 5.79
N ARG A 367 -8.17 9.07 5.51
CA ARG A 367 -6.93 8.34 5.17
C ARG A 367 -6.36 7.58 6.37
N ASP A 368 -6.45 8.16 7.56
CA ASP A 368 -5.97 7.52 8.80
C ASP A 368 -6.94 6.44 9.31
N ARG A 369 -8.25 6.67 9.20
CA ARG A 369 -9.30 5.67 9.42
C ARG A 369 -9.11 4.48 8.49
N ALA A 370 -8.94 4.73 7.18
CA ALA A 370 -8.66 3.67 6.22
C ALA A 370 -7.41 2.86 6.63
N ARG A 371 -6.37 3.48 7.18
CA ARG A 371 -5.18 2.74 7.64
C ARG A 371 -5.47 1.78 8.79
N SER A 372 -6.32 2.15 9.74
CA SER A 372 -6.78 1.27 10.81
C SER A 372 -7.53 0.06 10.27
N TYR A 373 -8.50 0.27 9.37
CA TYR A 373 -9.25 -0.82 8.73
C TYR A 373 -8.35 -1.71 7.86
N HIS A 374 -7.32 -1.15 7.23
CA HIS A 374 -6.40 -1.92 6.39
C HIS A 374 -5.50 -2.86 7.19
N GLN A 375 -5.23 -2.55 8.47
CA GLN A 375 -4.58 -3.50 9.37
C GLN A 375 -5.41 -4.78 9.52
N ALA A 376 -6.74 -4.64 9.70
CA ALA A 376 -7.64 -5.78 9.80
C ALA A 376 -7.72 -6.53 8.47
N TYR A 377 -7.87 -5.80 7.37
CA TYR A 377 -7.95 -6.39 6.04
C TYR A 377 -6.69 -7.19 5.67
N SER A 378 -5.51 -6.64 5.96
CA SER A 378 -4.22 -7.33 5.73
C SER A 378 -4.09 -8.59 6.58
N ALA A 379 -4.56 -8.57 7.83
CA ALA A 379 -4.57 -9.74 8.71
C ALA A 379 -5.48 -10.87 8.19
N LEU A 380 -6.62 -10.53 7.57
CA LEU A 380 -7.52 -11.50 6.94
C LEU A 380 -6.92 -12.11 5.67
N ILE A 381 -6.26 -11.30 4.83
CA ILE A 381 -5.53 -11.81 3.67
C ILE A 381 -4.39 -12.73 4.11
N ALA A 382 -3.68 -12.37 5.18
CA ALA A 382 -2.63 -13.20 5.76
C ALA A 382 -3.19 -14.56 6.23
N LEU A 383 -4.34 -14.57 6.90
CA LEU A 383 -5.00 -15.79 7.35
C LEU A 383 -5.39 -16.69 6.16
N HIS A 384 -6.02 -16.11 5.14
CA HIS A 384 -6.39 -16.81 3.91
C HIS A 384 -5.16 -17.44 3.21
N CYS A 385 -4.10 -16.67 3.05
CA CYS A 385 -2.86 -17.16 2.44
C CYS A 385 -2.19 -18.25 3.29
N LEU A 386 -2.24 -18.11 4.62
CA LEU A 386 -1.66 -19.07 5.56
C LEU A 386 -2.38 -20.43 5.49
N GLU A 387 -3.70 -20.43 5.41
CA GLU A 387 -4.48 -21.66 5.24
C GLU A 387 -4.15 -22.36 3.93
N ARG A 388 -3.97 -21.61 2.84
CA ARG A 388 -3.52 -22.15 1.56
C ARG A 388 -2.11 -22.72 1.65
N ALA A 389 -1.17 -22.03 2.29
CA ALA A 389 0.19 -22.52 2.48
C ALA A 389 0.22 -23.81 3.32
N LEU A 390 -0.62 -23.91 4.35
CA LEU A 390 -0.77 -25.14 5.14
C LEU A 390 -1.29 -26.30 4.29
N LYS A 391 -2.21 -26.07 3.35
CA LYS A 391 -2.70 -27.09 2.41
C LYS A 391 -1.59 -27.58 1.48
N GLU A 392 -0.77 -26.67 0.94
CA GLU A 392 0.39 -27.03 0.10
C GLU A 392 1.40 -27.90 0.87
N VAL A 393 1.81 -27.46 2.06
CA VAL A 393 2.78 -28.19 2.89
C VAL A 393 2.25 -29.56 3.32
N ARG A 394 0.98 -29.66 3.74
CA ARG A 394 0.36 -30.95 4.11
C ARG A 394 0.26 -31.93 2.96
N ALA A 395 0.13 -31.42 1.74
CA ALA A 395 0.11 -32.24 0.54
C ALA A 395 1.52 -32.60 0.01
N GLY A 396 2.58 -32.21 0.72
CA GLY A 396 3.96 -32.46 0.32
C GLY A 396 4.47 -31.54 -0.79
N ARG A 397 3.71 -30.51 -1.19
CA ARG A 397 4.10 -29.53 -2.22
C ARG A 397 4.89 -28.39 -1.57
N THR A 398 6.12 -28.68 -1.19
CA THR A 398 6.98 -27.75 -0.42
C THR A 398 7.96 -26.96 -1.26
N LYS A 399 8.01 -27.18 -2.58
CA LYS A 399 8.83 -26.37 -3.49
C LYS A 399 8.31 -24.93 -3.50
N SER A 400 9.18 -23.97 -3.22
CA SER A 400 8.84 -22.53 -3.11
C SER A 400 9.59 -21.64 -4.12
N TRP A 401 10.46 -22.22 -4.95
CA TRP A 401 11.24 -21.50 -5.96
C TRP A 401 11.35 -22.29 -7.27
N ASN A 402 11.33 -21.62 -8.41
CA ASN A 402 11.56 -22.20 -9.74
C ASN A 402 12.80 -21.63 -10.43
N GLU A 403 13.52 -22.48 -11.15
CA GLU A 403 14.65 -22.09 -11.99
C GLU A 403 14.20 -21.24 -13.17
N PHE A 404 15.07 -20.31 -13.57
CA PHE A 404 14.86 -19.41 -14.70
C PHE A 404 16.17 -19.14 -15.44
N LYS A 405 16.05 -18.56 -16.63
CA LYS A 405 17.19 -18.02 -17.39
C LYS A 405 16.95 -16.54 -17.65
N VAL A 406 18.00 -15.74 -17.48
CA VAL A 406 17.94 -14.32 -17.82
C VAL A 406 17.93 -14.20 -19.35
N PRO A 407 16.93 -13.54 -19.96
CA PRO A 407 16.88 -13.36 -21.40
C PRO A 407 17.90 -12.32 -21.88
N GLU A 408 18.31 -12.41 -23.14
CA GLU A 408 19.15 -11.38 -23.76
C GLU A 408 18.41 -10.05 -23.92
N GLN A 409 17.10 -10.10 -24.18
CA GLN A 409 16.24 -8.95 -24.42
C GLN A 409 14.90 -9.16 -23.73
N ALA A 410 14.44 -8.18 -22.96
CA ALA A 410 13.11 -8.21 -22.35
C ALA A 410 12.62 -6.80 -21.99
N ILE A 411 11.30 -6.64 -21.96
CA ILE A 411 10.63 -5.51 -21.32
C ILE A 411 9.65 -6.08 -20.31
N SER A 412 9.58 -5.47 -19.13
CA SER A 412 8.77 -6.01 -18.05
C SER A 412 8.36 -4.93 -17.06
N VAL A 413 7.29 -5.22 -16.34
CA VAL A 413 6.79 -4.39 -15.24
C VAL A 413 6.38 -5.27 -14.08
N GLY A 414 6.79 -4.89 -12.88
CA GLY A 414 6.23 -5.41 -11.64
C GLY A 414 5.25 -4.39 -11.10
N PHE A 415 4.02 -4.81 -10.81
CA PHE A 415 3.03 -3.98 -10.11
C PHE A 415 2.80 -4.54 -8.71
N HIS A 416 2.86 -3.68 -7.72
CA HIS A 416 2.59 -3.98 -6.32
C HIS A 416 2.00 -2.75 -5.63
N GLU A 417 1.49 -2.93 -4.43
CA GLU A 417 1.25 -1.84 -3.50
C GLU A 417 2.34 -1.89 -2.42
N ALA A 418 3.07 -0.81 -2.21
CA ALA A 418 3.84 -0.65 -0.98
C ALA A 418 2.88 -0.34 0.19
N ALA A 419 3.38 -0.38 1.43
CA ALA A 419 2.59 0.06 2.58
C ALA A 419 1.95 1.46 2.39
N ARG A 420 2.55 2.34 1.57
CA ARG A 420 2.08 3.71 1.35
C ARG A 420 1.33 3.92 0.03
N GLY A 421 1.10 2.89 -0.77
CA GLY A 421 0.44 3.04 -2.07
C GLY A 421 1.18 2.38 -3.23
N VAL A 422 0.78 2.77 -4.44
CA VAL A 422 1.33 2.35 -5.73
C VAL A 422 2.85 2.15 -5.75
N LEU A 423 3.30 0.95 -6.12
CA LEU A 423 4.71 0.63 -6.39
C LEU A 423 4.89 -0.17 -7.69
N SER A 424 5.60 0.40 -8.66
CA SER A 424 5.84 -0.22 -9.97
C SER A 424 7.30 -0.12 -10.29
N HIS A 425 7.83 -1.22 -10.79
CA HIS A 425 9.19 -1.30 -11.28
C HIS A 425 9.09 -1.59 -12.76
N HIS A 426 9.63 -0.71 -13.59
CA HIS A 426 9.71 -0.90 -15.03
C HIS A 426 11.14 -1.22 -15.41
N MET A 427 11.36 -2.34 -16.11
CA MET A 427 12.69 -2.80 -16.50
C MET A 427 12.77 -3.08 -18.00
N VAL A 428 13.94 -2.79 -18.56
CA VAL A 428 14.36 -3.16 -19.91
C VAL A 428 15.69 -3.89 -19.81
N ILE A 429 15.79 -5.08 -20.40
CA ILE A 429 17.01 -5.87 -20.51
C ILE A 429 17.51 -5.79 -21.95
N ARG A 430 18.82 -5.55 -22.12
CA ARG A 430 19.56 -5.67 -23.38
C ARG A 430 20.89 -6.37 -23.14
N ASP A 431 21.24 -7.32 -23.99
CA ASP A 431 22.46 -8.12 -23.92
C ASP A 431 22.68 -8.75 -22.53
N GLY A 432 21.59 -9.26 -21.95
CA GLY A 432 21.58 -9.90 -20.63
C GLY A 432 21.83 -8.94 -19.46
N LYS A 433 21.74 -7.63 -19.68
CA LYS A 433 21.99 -6.57 -18.68
C LYS A 433 20.81 -5.62 -18.59
N ILE A 434 20.64 -5.00 -17.42
CA ILE A 434 19.66 -3.92 -17.23
C ILE A 434 20.08 -2.74 -18.10
N ALA A 435 19.26 -2.40 -19.10
CA ALA A 435 19.43 -1.24 -19.96
C ALA A 435 18.64 -0.02 -19.44
N ASN A 436 17.50 -0.26 -18.79
CA ASN A 436 16.75 0.77 -18.06
C ASN A 436 16.03 0.13 -16.87
N TYR A 437 15.96 0.86 -15.74
CA TYR A 437 15.22 0.43 -14.55
C TYR A 437 14.67 1.66 -13.83
N GLN A 438 13.34 1.75 -13.72
CA GLN A 438 12.67 2.91 -13.15
C GLN A 438 11.64 2.45 -12.12
N PRO A 439 11.96 2.49 -10.81
CA PRO A 439 10.99 2.24 -9.76
C PRO A 439 10.22 3.54 -9.44
N TYR A 440 8.90 3.44 -9.40
CA TYR A 440 7.99 4.51 -8.99
C TYR A 440 7.20 4.11 -7.74
N PRO A 441 7.77 4.34 -6.54
CA PRO A 441 7.05 4.19 -5.27
C PRO A 441 5.94 5.24 -5.10
N PRO A 442 5.15 5.16 -4.00
CA PRO A 442 4.02 6.06 -3.79
C PRO A 442 4.43 7.50 -3.48
N THR A 443 5.56 7.70 -2.78
CA THR A 443 6.01 9.05 -2.37
C THR A 443 6.29 9.98 -3.56
N PRO A 444 6.90 9.54 -4.68
CA PRO A 444 6.96 10.35 -5.90
C PRO A 444 5.62 10.87 -6.40
N TRP A 445 4.52 10.13 -6.24
CA TRP A 445 3.18 10.62 -6.57
C TRP A 445 2.76 11.69 -5.57
N ASN A 446 2.77 11.35 -4.28
CA ASN A 446 2.24 12.19 -3.20
C ASN A 446 3.05 13.48 -2.94
N ALA A 447 4.37 13.40 -3.07
CA ALA A 447 5.31 14.49 -2.82
C ALA A 447 5.81 15.13 -4.12
N SER A 448 5.16 14.87 -5.25
CA SER A 448 5.49 15.53 -6.50
C SER A 448 5.38 17.05 -6.35
N PRO A 449 6.27 17.83 -6.95
CA PRO A 449 6.09 19.27 -7.02
C PRO A 449 5.15 19.64 -8.19
N ARG A 450 4.96 20.94 -8.41
CA ARG A 450 4.28 21.46 -9.61
C ARG A 450 4.92 20.91 -10.88
N ASP A 451 4.09 20.37 -11.74
CA ASP A 451 4.51 19.83 -13.04
C ASP A 451 4.72 20.92 -14.10
N THR A 452 5.07 20.52 -15.32
CA THR A 452 5.25 21.44 -16.47
C THR A 452 3.99 22.21 -16.86
N TYR A 453 2.81 21.78 -16.41
CA TYR A 453 1.54 22.47 -16.62
C TYR A 453 1.13 23.34 -15.43
N GLY A 454 1.95 23.39 -14.38
CA GLY A 454 1.70 24.16 -13.17
C GLY A 454 0.78 23.47 -12.16
N THR A 455 0.36 22.22 -12.41
CA THR A 455 -0.52 21.47 -11.49
C THR A 455 0.26 21.05 -10.26
N PRO A 456 -0.12 21.47 -9.04
CA PRO A 456 0.55 21.09 -7.80
C PRO A 456 0.44 19.58 -7.56
N GLY A 457 1.40 19.04 -6.81
CA GLY A 457 1.30 17.66 -6.35
C GLY A 457 0.42 17.51 -5.11
N PRO A 458 0.14 16.27 -4.67
CA PRO A 458 -0.85 15.99 -3.62
C PRO A 458 -0.58 16.66 -2.28
N TYR A 459 0.68 16.70 -1.83
CA TYR A 459 1.02 17.39 -0.57
C TYR A 459 0.85 18.91 -0.67
N GLU A 460 1.13 19.51 -1.83
CA GLU A 460 0.98 20.96 -2.03
C GLU A 460 -0.48 21.37 -2.21
N ASP A 461 -1.30 20.48 -2.74
CA ASP A 461 -2.73 20.70 -3.00
C ASP A 461 -3.59 20.45 -1.76
N ALA A 462 -3.17 19.55 -0.87
CA ALA A 462 -3.87 19.24 0.39
C ALA A 462 -3.61 20.27 1.52
N VAL A 463 -2.51 21.02 1.43
CA VAL A 463 -2.09 22.05 2.42
C VAL A 463 -2.55 23.41 1.96
#